data_AF-M6QB67-F1
#
_entry.id   AF-M6QB67-F1
#
_cell.length_a   1.000
_cell.length_b   1.000
_cell.length_c   1.000
_cell.angle_alpha   90.00
_cell.angle_beta   90.00
_cell.angle_gamma   90.00
#
_symmetry.space_group_name_H-M   'P 1'
#
loop_
_entity.id
_entity.type
_entity.pdbx_description
1 polymer ?
#
loop_
_entity_poly.entity_id
_entity_poly.type
_entity_poly.pdbx_seq_one_letter_code
_entity_poly.pdbx_strand_id
1 'polypeptide(L)'
;MKEFMSKHKGKFQRITAISGAGVSAESGIPTFRGSGGLWKNFRAEDLATPQAFQKDPQLVWEWYLWRRNVISAKQPNRGHLALAELEEMHSDFFLVTQNVDGLHIRAGSKKLIEMHGNIFINRCVSCRQESNEKILNEEDLLPPKCKFCGNFLRPGVVWFGES
;
A
#
# COMPACT_ATOMS: atom_id res chain seq x y z
N MET A 1 -8.58 -22.39 -1.27
CA MET A 1 -9.44 -21.96 -0.15
C MET A 1 -10.68 -22.85 0.03
N LYS A 2 -11.35 -23.27 -1.06
CA LYS A 2 -12.56 -24.12 -1.02
C LYS A 2 -12.45 -25.37 -0.13
N GLU A 3 -11.37 -26.14 -0.25
CA GLU A 3 -11.17 -27.36 0.55
C GLU A 3 -11.09 -27.06 2.06
N PHE A 4 -10.33 -26.02 2.43
CA PHE A 4 -10.22 -25.57 3.82
C PHE A 4 -11.60 -25.19 4.38
N MET A 5 -12.38 -24.39 3.64
CA MET A 5 -13.71 -23.97 4.08
C MET A 5 -14.72 -25.11 4.13
N SER A 6 -14.66 -26.06 3.19
CA SER A 6 -15.48 -27.26 3.20
C SER A 6 -15.22 -28.10 4.46
N LYS A 7 -13.94 -28.33 4.80
CA LYS A 7 -13.52 -29.10 5.98
C LYS A 7 -13.91 -28.44 7.31
N HIS A 8 -14.05 -27.12 7.34
CA HIS A 8 -14.33 -26.35 8.54
C HIS A 8 -15.70 -25.66 8.51
N LYS A 9 -16.62 -26.14 7.66
CA LYS A 9 -17.95 -25.55 7.50
C LYS A 9 -18.67 -25.48 8.85
N GLY A 10 -19.12 -24.28 9.23
CA GLY A 10 -19.83 -24.02 10.48
C GLY A 10 -18.97 -24.01 11.75
N LYS A 11 -17.63 -24.21 11.65
CA LYS A 11 -16.74 -24.19 12.83
C LYS A 11 -16.32 -22.79 13.27
N PHE A 12 -16.27 -21.85 12.34
CA PHE A 12 -15.85 -20.48 12.61
C PHE A 12 -17.03 -19.54 12.35
N GLN A 13 -17.34 -18.69 13.32
CA GLN A 13 -18.34 -17.64 13.15
C GLN A 13 -17.75 -16.40 12.49
N ARG A 14 -16.49 -16.06 12.80
CA ARG A 14 -15.75 -14.92 12.27
C ARG A 14 -14.33 -15.34 11.90
N ILE A 15 -13.82 -14.83 10.78
CA ILE A 15 -12.44 -15.07 10.34
C ILE A 15 -11.78 -13.72 10.05
N THR A 16 -10.59 -13.51 10.63
CA THR A 16 -9.77 -12.34 10.32
C THR A 16 -8.41 -12.79 9.81
N ALA A 17 -7.99 -12.25 8.68
CA ALA A 17 -6.64 -12.44 8.16
C ALA A 17 -5.82 -11.17 8.35
N ILE A 18 -4.55 -11.32 8.74
CA ILE A 18 -3.57 -10.24 8.77
C ILE A 18 -2.49 -10.56 7.74
N SER A 19 -2.22 -9.62 6.84
CA SER A 19 -1.20 -9.78 5.79
C SER A 19 -0.13 -8.69 5.86
N GLY A 20 1.06 -9.02 5.35
CA GLY A 20 2.20 -8.13 5.24
C GLY A 20 2.98 -8.42 3.96
N ALA A 21 4.16 -7.81 3.80
CA ALA A 21 4.85 -7.74 2.51
C ALA A 21 5.13 -9.10 1.86
N GLY A 22 5.24 -10.17 2.66
CA GLY A 22 5.42 -11.54 2.19
C GLY A 22 4.32 -11.99 1.21
N VAL A 23 3.06 -11.58 1.38
CA VAL A 23 1.98 -11.97 0.45
C VAL A 23 2.18 -11.36 -0.94
N SER A 24 2.91 -10.25 -1.05
CA SER A 24 3.18 -9.56 -2.32
C SER A 24 4.50 -9.97 -2.98
N ALA A 25 5.32 -10.79 -2.33
CA ALA A 25 6.60 -11.23 -2.87
C ALA A 25 6.43 -12.04 -4.17
N GLU A 26 5.45 -12.93 -4.23
CA GLU A 26 5.11 -13.72 -5.44
C GLU A 26 4.55 -12.85 -6.59
N SER A 27 4.10 -11.62 -6.29
CA SER A 27 3.73 -10.63 -7.32
C SER A 27 4.94 -9.86 -7.86
N GLY A 28 6.16 -10.20 -7.41
CA GLY A 28 7.38 -9.51 -7.80
C GLY A 28 7.52 -8.10 -7.23
N ILE A 29 6.77 -7.78 -6.16
CA ILE A 29 7.01 -6.57 -5.36
C ILE A 29 8.17 -6.88 -4.41
N PRO A 30 9.31 -6.17 -4.52
CA PRO A 30 10.41 -6.39 -3.61
C PRO A 30 9.93 -6.10 -2.18
N THR A 31 10.24 -7.02 -1.26
CA THR A 31 9.95 -6.79 0.15
C THR A 31 10.85 -5.68 0.69
N PHE A 32 10.45 -5.06 1.80
CA PHE A 32 11.17 -3.96 2.45
C PHE A 32 12.64 -4.30 2.80
N ARG A 33 12.99 -5.59 2.86
CA ARG A 33 14.33 -6.12 3.16
C ARG A 33 14.80 -7.03 2.01
N GLY A 34 15.35 -6.46 0.94
CA GLY A 34 15.77 -7.23 -0.24
C GLY A 34 16.83 -6.52 -1.09
N SER A 35 17.66 -7.31 -1.78
CA SER A 35 18.90 -6.87 -2.45
C SER A 35 18.73 -6.43 -3.92
N GLY A 36 17.82 -5.50 -4.24
CA GLY A 36 17.67 -5.03 -5.63
C GLY A 36 16.88 -3.72 -5.82
N GLY A 37 17.36 -2.85 -6.72
CA GLY A 37 16.64 -1.64 -7.18
C GLY A 37 17.57 -0.51 -7.66
N LEU A 38 17.01 0.53 -8.27
CA LEU A 38 17.71 1.79 -8.59
C LEU A 38 18.20 2.51 -7.31
N TRP A 39 17.55 2.18 -6.19
CA TRP A 39 17.74 2.76 -4.86
C TRP A 39 18.56 1.87 -3.92
N LYS A 40 19.53 1.08 -4.41
CA LYS A 40 20.30 0.11 -3.58
C LYS A 40 20.95 0.74 -2.34
N ASN A 41 21.20 2.06 -2.37
CA ASN A 41 21.86 2.80 -1.29
C ASN A 41 20.88 3.44 -0.30
N PHE A 42 19.57 3.38 -0.55
CA PHE A 42 18.56 3.94 0.33
C PHE A 42 17.72 2.81 0.91
N ARG A 43 17.74 2.67 2.23
CA ARG A 43 16.78 1.79 2.88
C ARG A 43 15.44 2.52 2.93
N ALA A 44 14.35 1.78 2.82
CA ALA A 44 13.02 2.38 2.84
C ALA A 44 12.76 3.09 4.19
N GLU A 45 13.36 2.63 5.29
CA GLU A 45 13.32 3.27 6.60
C GLU A 45 13.98 4.66 6.63
N ASP A 46 14.86 4.97 5.67
CA ASP A 46 15.57 6.24 5.61
C ASP A 46 14.76 7.31 4.85
N LEU A 47 13.81 6.88 4.00
CA LEU A 47 12.97 7.76 3.17
C LEU A 47 11.49 7.80 3.60
N ALA A 48 11.00 6.76 4.27
CA ALA A 48 9.62 6.67 4.75
C ALA A 48 9.47 7.23 6.18
N THR A 49 9.93 8.46 6.41
CA THR A 49 9.83 9.18 7.70
C THR A 49 9.37 10.62 7.50
N PRO A 50 8.66 11.23 8.47
CA PRO A 50 8.33 12.65 8.42
C PRO A 50 9.57 13.54 8.31
N GLN A 51 10.66 13.15 8.97
CA GLN A 51 11.92 13.90 9.00
C GLN A 51 12.61 13.89 7.63
N ALA A 52 12.60 12.75 6.93
CA ALA A 52 13.12 12.66 5.56
C ALA A 52 12.33 13.57 4.61
N PHE A 53 11.01 13.57 4.72
CA PHE A 53 10.15 14.44 3.91
C PHE A 53 10.36 15.94 4.21
N GLN A 54 10.56 16.31 5.47
CA GLN A 54 10.90 17.69 5.82
C GLN A 54 12.28 18.11 5.28
N LYS A 55 13.24 17.19 5.28
CA LYS A 55 14.61 17.44 4.81
C LYS A 55 14.68 17.57 3.28
N ASP A 56 14.06 16.64 2.56
CA ASP A 56 14.08 16.59 1.09
C ASP A 56 12.77 15.96 0.56
N PRO A 57 11.70 16.75 0.44
CA PRO A 57 10.39 16.24 0.00
C PRO A 57 10.41 15.80 -1.47
N GLN A 58 11.27 16.40 -2.29
CA GLN A 58 11.42 16.03 -3.69
C GLN A 58 11.98 14.60 -3.80
N LEU A 59 13.08 14.32 -3.11
CA LEU A 59 13.70 12.99 -3.10
C LEU A 59 12.72 11.90 -2.62
N VAL A 60 11.96 12.19 -1.55
CA VAL A 60 10.94 11.25 -1.06
C VAL A 60 9.88 11.00 -2.12
N TRP A 61 9.39 12.03 -2.80
CA TRP A 61 8.40 11.86 -3.88
C TRP A 61 8.95 11.07 -5.07
N GLU A 62 10.17 11.34 -5.52
CA GLU A 62 10.83 10.59 -6.59
C GLU A 62 10.90 9.09 -6.26
N TRP A 63 11.28 8.77 -5.02
CA TRP A 63 11.29 7.38 -4.55
C TRP A 63 9.90 6.74 -4.54
N TYR A 64 8.88 7.46 -4.07
CA TYR A 64 7.50 6.96 -4.06
C TYR A 64 6.89 6.81 -5.46
N LEU A 65 7.19 7.71 -6.40
CA LEU A 65 6.77 7.62 -7.80
C LEU A 65 7.42 6.42 -8.47
N TRP A 66 8.73 6.22 -8.29
CA TRP A 66 9.41 5.01 -8.74
C TRP A 66 8.73 3.74 -8.21
N ARG A 67 8.42 3.70 -6.90
CA ARG A 67 7.71 2.58 -6.29
C ARG A 67 6.30 2.38 -6.85
N ARG A 68 5.52 3.45 -7.03
CA ARG A 68 4.18 3.39 -7.66
C ARG A 68 4.27 2.80 -9.06
N ASN A 69 5.28 3.18 -9.85
CA ASN A 69 5.49 2.65 -11.20
C ASN A 69 5.80 1.15 -11.17
N VAL A 70 6.70 0.71 -10.28
CA VAL A 70 7.01 -0.73 -10.09
C VAL A 70 5.75 -1.51 -9.72
N ILE A 71 4.97 -1.03 -8.75
CA ILE A 71 3.77 -1.70 -8.23
C ILE A 71 2.63 -1.72 -9.26
N SER A 72 2.45 -0.63 -10.02
CA SER A 72 1.38 -0.52 -11.02
C SER A 72 1.47 -1.61 -12.10
N ALA A 73 2.70 -2.04 -12.43
CA ALA A 73 2.93 -3.11 -13.40
C ALA A 73 2.72 -4.52 -12.82
N LYS A 74 2.56 -4.68 -11.50
CA LYS A 74 2.37 -6.00 -10.87
C LYS A 74 0.92 -6.40 -10.87
N GLN A 75 0.64 -7.70 -10.74
CA GLN A 75 -0.71 -8.25 -10.64
C GLN A 75 -0.89 -8.99 -9.32
N PRO A 76 -2.13 -9.10 -8.79
CA PRO A 76 -2.40 -9.96 -7.65
C PRO A 76 -2.00 -11.40 -7.94
N ASN A 77 -1.36 -12.04 -6.96
CA ASN A 77 -0.99 -13.46 -7.03
C ASN A 77 -2.05 -14.36 -6.37
N ARG A 78 -1.76 -15.67 -6.32
CA ARG A 78 -2.65 -16.68 -5.74
C ARG A 78 -3.02 -16.42 -4.28
N GLY A 79 -2.12 -15.83 -3.48
CA GLY A 79 -2.38 -15.48 -2.08
C GLY A 79 -3.47 -14.41 -1.95
N HIS A 80 -3.39 -13.36 -2.76
CA HIS A 80 -4.41 -12.30 -2.80
C HIS A 80 -5.76 -12.84 -3.26
N LEU A 81 -5.76 -13.61 -4.36
CA LEU A 81 -6.96 -14.21 -4.93
C LEU A 81 -7.63 -15.18 -3.94
N ALA A 82 -6.83 -15.94 -3.17
CA ALA A 82 -7.37 -16.86 -2.17
C ALA A 82 -8.07 -16.15 -1.01
N LEU A 83 -7.61 -14.95 -0.62
CA LEU A 83 -8.26 -14.15 0.42
C LEU A 83 -9.53 -13.47 -0.11
N ALA A 84 -9.53 -13.00 -1.36
CA ALA A 84 -10.74 -12.51 -2.02
C ALA A 84 -11.79 -13.64 -2.14
N GLU A 85 -11.38 -14.84 -2.54
CA GLU A 85 -12.25 -16.03 -2.59
C GLU A 85 -12.79 -16.40 -1.19
N LEU A 86 -11.98 -16.26 -0.14
CA LEU A 86 -12.42 -16.50 1.23
C LEU A 86 -13.52 -15.51 1.67
N GLU A 87 -13.36 -14.23 1.30
CA GLU A 87 -14.36 -13.20 1.57
C GLU A 87 -15.72 -13.54 0.94
N GLU A 88 -15.72 -14.06 -0.30
CA GLU A 88 -16.94 -14.48 -0.98
C GLU A 88 -17.60 -15.69 -0.32
N MET A 89 -16.81 -16.63 0.21
CA MET A 89 -17.31 -17.86 0.83
C MET A 89 -17.72 -17.70 2.30
N HIS A 90 -17.23 -16.67 3.01
CA HIS A 90 -17.48 -16.48 4.44
C HIS A 90 -17.93 -15.05 4.75
N SER A 91 -19.20 -14.88 5.09
CA SER A 91 -19.84 -13.56 5.25
C SER A 91 -19.20 -12.68 6.34
N ASP A 92 -18.75 -13.24 7.46
CA ASP A 92 -18.04 -12.51 8.54
C ASP A 92 -16.52 -12.71 8.43
N PHE A 93 -15.98 -12.50 7.22
CA PHE A 93 -14.55 -12.39 6.96
C PHE A 93 -14.11 -10.92 6.93
N PHE A 94 -12.92 -10.65 7.46
CA PHE A 94 -12.28 -9.33 7.38
C PHE A 94 -10.76 -9.45 7.16
N LEU A 95 -10.21 -8.56 6.35
CA LEU A 95 -8.78 -8.52 6.03
C LEU A 95 -8.10 -7.27 6.59
N VAL A 96 -7.04 -7.45 7.36
CA VAL A 96 -6.13 -6.39 7.76
C VAL A 96 -4.86 -6.53 6.94
N THR A 97 -4.45 -5.49 6.22
CA THR A 97 -3.19 -5.50 5.48
C THR A 97 -2.26 -4.40 5.96
N GLN A 98 -0.99 -4.76 6.18
CA GLN A 98 0.10 -3.82 6.40
C GLN A 98 0.70 -3.31 5.07
N ASN A 99 0.32 -3.93 3.95
CA ASN A 99 0.82 -3.55 2.64
C ASN A 99 0.11 -2.30 2.13
N VAL A 100 0.88 -1.47 1.45
CA VAL A 100 0.42 -0.22 0.83
C VAL A 100 0.23 -0.35 -0.69
N ASP A 101 0.34 -1.56 -1.24
CA ASP A 101 0.42 -1.82 -2.68
C ASP A 101 -0.93 -1.89 -3.41
N GLY A 102 -2.04 -1.97 -2.67
CA GLY A 102 -3.40 -2.07 -3.22
C GLY A 102 -3.70 -3.38 -3.96
N LEU A 103 -2.85 -4.41 -3.88
CA LEU A 103 -3.08 -5.66 -4.61
C LEU A 103 -4.28 -6.46 -4.10
N HIS A 104 -4.63 -6.36 -2.81
CA HIS A 104 -5.85 -6.99 -2.28
C HIS A 104 -7.13 -6.40 -2.88
N ILE A 105 -7.20 -5.07 -2.99
CA ILE A 105 -8.31 -4.38 -3.64
C ILE A 105 -8.40 -4.80 -5.10
N ARG A 106 -7.27 -4.84 -5.81
CA ARG A 106 -7.20 -5.29 -7.21
C ARG A 106 -7.54 -6.77 -7.39
N ALA A 107 -7.36 -7.60 -6.37
CA ALA A 107 -7.78 -9.00 -6.34
C ALA A 107 -9.29 -9.17 -6.13
N GLY A 108 -9.99 -8.11 -5.73
CA GLY A 108 -11.43 -8.12 -5.47
C GLY A 108 -11.83 -8.14 -3.99
N SER A 109 -10.87 -8.04 -3.06
CA SER A 109 -11.19 -7.91 -1.62
C SER A 109 -11.92 -6.59 -1.36
N LYS A 110 -13.01 -6.62 -0.57
CA LYS A 110 -13.83 -5.42 -0.26
C LYS A 110 -13.91 -5.17 1.24
N LYS A 111 -13.86 -6.21 2.08
CA LYS A 111 -13.90 -6.11 3.54
C LYS A 111 -12.48 -6.07 4.11
N LEU A 112 -11.81 -4.94 3.91
CA LEU A 112 -10.45 -4.78 4.39
C LEU A 112 -10.16 -3.42 5.04
N ILE A 113 -9.04 -3.36 5.75
CA ILE A 113 -8.37 -2.12 6.13
C ILE A 113 -6.89 -2.15 5.76
N GLU A 114 -6.43 -1.05 5.17
CA GLU A 114 -5.03 -0.79 4.84
C GLU A 114 -4.38 -0.03 6.01
N MET A 115 -3.82 -0.77 6.97
CA MET A 115 -3.35 -0.23 8.26
C MET A 115 -2.24 0.82 8.10
N HIS A 116 -1.42 0.70 7.06
CA HIS A 116 -0.36 1.66 6.75
C HIS A 116 -0.71 2.59 5.58
N GLY A 117 -2.00 2.72 5.27
CA GLY A 117 -2.50 3.51 4.15
C GLY A 117 -2.21 2.87 2.79
N ASN A 118 -2.34 3.68 1.73
CA ASN A 118 -2.23 3.23 0.35
C ASN A 118 -1.22 4.09 -0.40
N ILE A 119 -0.28 3.46 -1.10
CA ILE A 119 0.75 4.20 -1.83
C ILE A 119 0.16 5.07 -2.93
N PHE A 120 -0.99 4.73 -3.51
CA PHE A 120 -1.64 5.47 -4.59
C PHE A 120 -2.52 6.64 -4.12
N ILE A 121 -2.75 6.77 -2.82
CA ILE A 121 -3.38 7.94 -2.22
C ILE A 121 -2.33 9.05 -2.07
N ASN A 122 -2.73 10.30 -2.31
CA ASN A 122 -1.99 11.49 -1.94
C ASN A 122 -2.71 12.15 -0.76
N ARG A 123 -1.98 12.55 0.28
CA ARG A 123 -2.53 13.18 1.49
C ARG A 123 -1.86 14.54 1.70
N CYS A 124 -2.65 15.58 1.98
CA CYS A 124 -2.11 16.89 2.34
C CYS A 124 -1.47 16.86 3.74
N VAL A 125 -0.27 17.42 3.88
CA VAL A 125 0.45 17.49 5.18
C VAL A 125 -0.25 18.38 6.20
N SER A 126 -1.12 19.29 5.75
CA SER A 126 -1.80 20.28 6.61
C SER A 126 -3.28 19.92 6.82
N CYS A 127 -4.11 20.02 5.76
CA CYS A 127 -5.56 19.83 5.89
C CYS A 127 -6.01 18.37 5.82
N ARG A 128 -5.08 17.43 5.65
CA ARG A 128 -5.31 15.97 5.57
C ARG A 128 -6.26 15.50 4.47
N GLN A 129 -6.64 16.37 3.53
CA GLN A 129 -7.40 15.97 2.35
C GLN A 129 -6.65 14.92 1.54
N GLU A 130 -7.39 13.91 1.09
CA GLU A 130 -6.87 12.79 0.32
C GLU A 130 -7.38 12.80 -1.11
N SER A 131 -6.54 12.35 -2.05
CA SER A 131 -6.95 12.16 -3.44
C SER A 131 -6.22 10.98 -4.08
N ASN A 132 -6.89 10.33 -5.03
CA ASN A 132 -6.31 9.29 -5.89
C ASN A 132 -5.87 9.86 -7.25
N GLU A 133 -5.74 11.18 -7.35
CA GLU A 133 -5.30 11.82 -8.59
C GLU A 133 -3.87 11.37 -8.91
N LYS A 134 -3.66 10.89 -10.14
CA LYS A 134 -2.33 10.54 -10.61
C LYS A 134 -1.48 11.81 -10.68
N ILE A 135 -0.27 11.72 -10.16
CA ILE A 135 0.77 12.73 -10.38
C ILE A 135 1.43 12.34 -11.71
N LEU A 136 1.13 13.09 -12.76
CA LEU A 136 1.36 12.67 -14.15
C LEU A 136 2.69 13.13 -14.74
N ASN A 137 3.34 14.17 -14.19
CA ASN A 137 4.56 14.73 -14.78
C ASN A 137 5.73 14.75 -13.79
N GLU A 138 6.90 14.29 -14.26
CA GLU A 138 8.20 14.56 -13.63
C GLU A 138 8.63 16.04 -13.82
N GLU A 139 7.95 16.77 -14.73
CA GLU A 139 8.09 18.22 -14.95
C GLU A 139 7.25 19.06 -13.97
N ASP A 140 6.34 18.44 -13.20
CA ASP A 140 5.63 19.12 -12.12
C ASP A 140 6.59 19.27 -10.94
N LEU A 141 6.73 20.49 -10.40
CA LEU A 141 7.51 20.79 -9.20
C LEU A 141 7.11 19.85 -8.05
N LEU A 142 7.95 18.84 -7.78
CA LEU A 142 7.81 18.00 -6.60
C LEU A 142 8.24 18.78 -5.34
N PRO A 143 7.55 18.64 -4.21
CA PRO A 143 6.30 17.88 -4.00
C PRO A 143 5.06 18.60 -4.60
N PRO A 144 4.05 17.84 -5.09
CA PRO A 144 2.82 18.42 -5.59
C PRO A 144 2.06 19.17 -4.49
N LYS A 145 1.28 20.18 -4.87
CA LYS A 145 0.52 21.02 -3.93
C LYS A 145 -0.94 20.60 -3.82
N CYS A 146 -1.49 20.77 -2.63
CA CYS A 146 -2.89 20.52 -2.31
C CYS A 146 -3.77 21.59 -2.96
N LYS A 147 -4.76 21.15 -3.76
CA LYS A 147 -5.73 22.04 -4.41
C LYS A 147 -6.61 22.82 -3.41
N PHE A 148 -6.72 22.35 -2.17
CA PHE A 148 -7.59 22.96 -1.14
C PHE A 148 -6.89 24.03 -0.30
N CYS A 149 -5.60 23.86 0.02
CA CYS A 149 -4.89 24.78 0.93
C CYS A 149 -3.49 25.18 0.48
N GLY A 150 -3.03 24.73 -0.70
CA GLY A 150 -1.74 25.10 -1.28
C GLY A 150 -0.50 24.47 -0.64
N ASN A 151 -0.64 23.80 0.51
CA ASN A 151 0.46 23.08 1.16
C ASN A 151 0.87 21.82 0.38
N PHE A 152 2.02 21.26 0.69
CA PHE A 152 2.51 20.05 0.04
C PHE A 152 1.62 18.83 0.30
N LEU A 153 1.47 18.03 -0.75
CA LEU A 153 0.99 16.67 -0.66
C LEU A 153 2.16 15.75 -0.33
N ARG A 154 1.84 14.64 0.30
CA ARG A 154 2.71 13.50 0.53
C ARG A 154 2.00 12.21 0.10
N PRO A 155 2.71 11.09 -0.08
CA PRO A 155 2.09 9.78 -0.20
C PRO A 155 1.21 9.49 1.03
N GLY A 156 0.02 8.94 0.78
CA GLY A 156 -1.01 8.60 1.76
C GLY A 156 -0.71 7.32 2.55
N VAL A 157 0.56 7.11 2.88
CA VAL A 157 1.03 6.00 3.70
C VAL A 157 1.42 6.50 5.09
N VAL A 158 1.37 5.60 6.05
CA VAL A 158 1.88 5.83 7.41
C VAL A 158 3.39 5.63 7.40
N TRP A 159 4.13 6.64 7.87
CA TRP A 159 5.58 6.58 7.99
C TRP A 159 6.03 6.09 9.36
N PHE A 160 7.30 5.69 9.47
CA PHE A 160 7.87 5.37 10.77
C PHE A 160 7.81 6.60 11.69
N GLY A 161 7.35 6.39 12.92
CA GLY A 161 7.14 7.45 13.91
C GLY A 161 5.76 8.14 13.84
N GLU A 162 4.86 7.69 12.97
CA GLU A 162 3.48 8.19 12.90
C GLU A 162 2.46 7.19 13.47
N SER A 163 1.26 7.69 13.78
CA SER A 163 0.09 6.96 14.26
C SER A 163 -1.16 7.37 13.50
#